data_AF-A0AAU6S0T2-F1
#
_entry.id   AF-A0AAU6S0T2-F1
#
_cell.length_a   1.000
_cell.length_b   1.000
_cell.length_c   1.000
_cell.angle_alpha   90.00
_cell.angle_beta   90.00
_cell.angle_gamma   90.00
#
_symmetry.space_group_name_H-M   'P 1'
#
loop_
_entity.id
_entity.type
_entity.pdbx_description
1 polymer ?
#
loop_
_entity_poly.entity_id
_entity_poly.type
_entity_poly.pdbx_seq_one_letter_code
_entity_poly.pdbx_strand_id
1 'polypeptide(L)'
;MTASNLPPLHRLDARFDQPLLNDSSVQTSAIVANRLDDSFAQIDWRAPWLRHVQQLDAISQTITQLSATKGLSIRCANTKSSAPETQVLDISRTQNTPDIIAKVLNTALHQQAAALQQRLPHTKPASNHKAQALQFVSQDALPEGEAYERFIGSTGNIPTRDNLHDLFNGSIWLTFPKTKALLNHYHMLEIEQQGNGASRGRVRDTITVFDENGAVLVTANPSIGEALIDFDWQGSLVQPRTQWDDPISPSPKAQAAVYIFGHALLEQLIAPRKPLCAHSVVINVGQDFFALSTQQRIAFLDDKLADYMNELLSKDTVTPRHLSPLPILGVPHFWAENEDSHFYDDAFVFRSGRRKK
;
A
#
# COMPACT_ATOMS: atom_id res chain seq x y z
N MET A 1 48.18 56.64 -8.00
CA MET A 1 49.63 56.41 -8.15
C MET A 1 49.81 54.90 -8.12
N THR A 2 50.33 54.14 -9.09
CA THR A 2 50.94 54.27 -10.44
C THR A 2 50.96 52.81 -10.94
N ALA A 3 50.47 52.46 -12.14
CA ALA A 3 51.24 52.29 -13.38
C ALA A 3 52.47 51.35 -13.22
N SER A 4 52.80 50.35 -14.03
CA SER A 4 52.31 49.77 -15.31
C SER A 4 53.20 48.54 -15.65
N ASN A 5 52.86 47.82 -16.73
CA ASN A 5 53.76 47.21 -17.75
C ASN A 5 53.94 45.67 -17.82
N LEU A 6 53.21 45.07 -18.78
CA LEU A 6 53.68 44.13 -19.84
C LEU A 6 54.68 44.85 -20.81
N PRO A 7 55.35 44.27 -21.86
CA PRO A 7 55.07 43.07 -22.70
C PRO A 7 56.39 42.37 -23.21
N PRO A 8 56.60 41.83 -24.46
CA PRO A 8 55.74 41.23 -25.52
C PRO A 8 56.26 39.92 -26.23
N LEU A 9 55.32 39.23 -26.91
CA LEU A 9 55.29 38.61 -28.28
C LEU A 9 56.45 37.76 -28.90
N HIS A 10 56.06 36.62 -29.51
CA HIS A 10 56.45 36.29 -30.90
C HIS A 10 55.40 35.42 -31.65
N ARG A 11 55.16 35.82 -32.91
CA ARG A 11 54.30 35.23 -33.98
C ARG A 11 55.02 34.12 -34.77
N LEU A 12 54.25 33.29 -35.49
CA LEU A 12 54.33 32.91 -36.93
C LEU A 12 53.15 31.94 -37.25
N ASP A 13 52.15 32.32 -38.06
CA ASP A 13 51.95 32.10 -39.53
C ASP A 13 52.01 30.58 -39.92
N ALA A 14 51.14 29.96 -40.74
CA ALA A 14 50.33 30.39 -41.88
C ALA A 14 49.18 29.39 -42.23
N ARG A 15 48.41 29.77 -43.27
CA ARG A 15 47.10 29.31 -43.81
C ARG A 15 47.11 27.98 -44.62
N PHE A 16 45.98 27.24 -44.67
CA PHE A 16 45.00 27.12 -45.80
C PHE A 16 44.14 25.83 -45.76
N ASP A 17 42.87 25.99 -46.18
CA ASP A 17 41.88 25.04 -46.76
C ASP A 17 41.03 24.05 -45.92
N GLN A 18 39.71 24.13 -46.17
CA GLN A 18 38.54 23.35 -45.70
C GLN A 18 38.39 21.97 -46.42
N PRO A 19 37.35 21.14 -46.14
CA PRO A 19 36.65 20.83 -44.88
C PRO A 19 36.62 19.30 -44.61
N LEU A 20 36.56 18.86 -43.34
CA LEU A 20 36.25 17.47 -43.00
C LEU A 20 35.17 17.40 -41.91
N LEU A 21 34.01 16.92 -42.36
CA LEU A 21 33.02 16.03 -41.73
C LEU A 21 33.17 15.69 -40.23
N ASN A 22 32.01 15.79 -39.55
CA ASN A 22 31.57 15.07 -38.34
C ASN A 22 32.52 15.04 -37.13
N ASP A 23 32.08 15.62 -36.01
CA ASP A 23 31.19 14.86 -35.11
C ASP A 23 30.61 15.81 -34.05
N SER A 24 29.29 16.00 -34.12
CA SER A 24 28.52 16.55 -33.02
C SER A 24 28.52 15.50 -31.90
N SER A 25 29.35 15.71 -30.89
CA SER A 25 29.21 15.05 -29.59
C SER A 25 27.93 15.56 -28.92
N VAL A 26 26.81 14.97 -29.34
CA VAL A 26 25.53 15.10 -28.66
C VAL A 26 25.71 14.49 -27.28
N GLN A 27 25.62 15.36 -26.28
CA GLN A 27 25.35 15.02 -24.89
C GLN A 27 24.26 13.95 -24.85
N THR A 28 24.62 12.72 -24.51
CA THR A 28 23.68 11.64 -24.26
C THR A 28 23.08 11.88 -22.88
N SER A 29 22.16 12.85 -22.80
CA SER A 29 21.33 13.07 -21.63
C SER A 29 20.34 11.92 -21.50
N ALA A 30 20.57 11.10 -20.48
CA ALA A 30 19.69 10.14 -19.83
C ALA A 30 18.23 10.06 -20.36
N ILE A 31 17.95 9.04 -21.17
CA ILE A 31 16.60 8.45 -21.25
C ILE A 31 16.57 7.37 -20.16
N VAL A 32 16.31 7.77 -18.90
CA VAL A 32 15.83 6.81 -17.91
C VAL A 32 14.37 6.57 -18.27
N ALA A 33 14.11 5.46 -18.96
CA ALA A 33 12.74 5.01 -19.20
C ALA A 33 11.99 4.93 -17.86
N ASN A 34 10.72 5.33 -17.86
CA ASN A 34 9.74 5.15 -16.78
C ASN A 34 9.79 3.71 -16.25
N ARG A 35 10.45 3.49 -15.11
CA ARG A 35 10.73 2.15 -14.58
C ARG A 35 10.44 2.10 -13.09
N LEU A 36 9.67 1.10 -12.69
CA LEU A 36 9.59 0.67 -11.32
C LEU A 36 10.92 0.01 -10.92
N ASP A 37 11.32 0.16 -9.67
CA ASP A 37 12.54 -0.45 -9.16
C ASP A 37 12.43 -1.99 -9.07
N ASP A 38 13.55 -2.64 -8.77
CA ASP A 38 13.65 -4.10 -8.73
C ASP A 38 12.86 -4.75 -7.57
N SER A 39 12.42 -3.97 -6.58
CA SER A 39 11.69 -4.50 -5.43
C SER A 39 10.28 -4.98 -5.81
N PHE A 40 9.65 -4.38 -6.82
CA PHE A 40 8.34 -4.81 -7.34
C PHE A 40 8.35 -6.21 -7.95
N ALA A 41 9.51 -6.66 -8.46
CA ALA A 41 9.66 -8.02 -9.00
C ALA A 41 9.73 -9.10 -7.90
N GLN A 42 9.92 -8.71 -6.63
CA GLN A 42 10.04 -9.62 -5.49
C GLN A 42 8.67 -9.98 -4.88
N ILE A 43 7.60 -9.33 -5.31
CA ILE A 43 6.25 -9.58 -4.78
C ILE A 43 5.79 -10.97 -5.19
N ASP A 44 5.60 -11.86 -4.22
CA ASP A 44 4.82 -13.09 -4.44
C ASP A 44 3.33 -12.76 -4.41
N TRP A 45 2.77 -12.46 -5.58
CA TRP A 45 1.34 -12.18 -5.77
C TRP A 45 0.40 -13.33 -5.39
N ARG A 46 0.93 -14.52 -5.12
CA ARG A 46 0.13 -15.68 -4.67
C ARG A 46 0.05 -15.81 -3.16
N ALA A 47 0.80 -14.97 -2.43
CA ALA A 47 0.87 -15.04 -0.98
C ALA A 47 -0.52 -14.93 -0.33
N PRO A 48 -0.79 -15.72 0.74
CA PRO A 48 -2.12 -15.81 1.35
C PRO A 48 -2.60 -14.47 1.92
N TRP A 49 -1.69 -13.64 2.42
CA TRP A 49 -2.00 -12.32 2.98
C TRP A 49 -2.33 -11.24 1.96
N LEU A 50 -2.26 -11.52 0.65
CA LEU A 50 -2.69 -10.60 -0.41
C LEU A 50 -4.09 -10.93 -0.95
N ARG A 51 -4.67 -12.07 -0.59
CA ARG A 51 -5.89 -12.61 -1.23
C ARG A 51 -7.15 -11.77 -1.04
N HIS A 52 -7.12 -10.83 -0.11
CA HIS A 52 -8.21 -9.88 0.12
C HIS A 52 -8.10 -8.59 -0.68
N VAL A 53 -6.94 -8.30 -1.26
CA VAL A 53 -6.69 -7.06 -2.02
C VAL A 53 -7.62 -7.02 -3.24
N GLN A 54 -8.42 -5.97 -3.34
CA GLN A 54 -9.29 -5.76 -4.51
C GLN A 54 -8.44 -5.48 -5.76
N GLN A 55 -8.88 -6.01 -6.90
CA GLN A 55 -8.17 -5.89 -8.18
C GLN A 55 -6.75 -6.48 -8.19
N LEU A 56 -6.43 -7.41 -7.28
CA LEU A 56 -5.11 -8.04 -7.19
C LEU A 56 -4.61 -8.60 -8.52
N ASP A 57 -5.47 -9.28 -9.29
CA ASP A 57 -5.09 -9.86 -10.58
C ASP A 57 -4.70 -8.77 -11.60
N ALA A 58 -5.50 -7.70 -11.69
CA ALA A 58 -5.22 -6.59 -12.61
C ALA A 58 -3.94 -5.83 -12.20
N ILE A 59 -3.79 -5.55 -10.91
CA ILE A 59 -2.61 -4.86 -10.36
C ILE A 59 -1.36 -5.72 -10.57
N SER A 60 -1.39 -6.99 -10.18
CA SER A 60 -0.25 -7.91 -10.27
C SER A 60 0.21 -8.12 -11.71
N GLN A 61 -0.72 -8.32 -12.66
CA GLN A 61 -0.40 -8.45 -14.08
C GLN A 61 0.30 -7.19 -14.61
N THR A 62 -0.26 -6.02 -14.32
CA THR A 62 0.29 -4.73 -14.79
C THR A 62 1.67 -4.47 -14.20
N ILE A 63 1.84 -4.63 -12.88
CA ILE A 63 3.12 -4.44 -12.20
C ILE A 63 4.16 -5.43 -12.72
N THR A 64 3.80 -6.71 -12.88
CA THR A 64 4.71 -7.73 -13.41
C THR A 64 5.20 -7.39 -14.82
N GLN A 65 4.32 -6.91 -15.70
CA GLN A 65 4.70 -6.48 -17.06
C GLN A 65 5.67 -5.29 -17.02
N LEU A 66 5.38 -4.29 -16.18
CA LEU A 66 6.24 -3.11 -16.01
C LEU A 66 7.61 -3.47 -15.43
N SER A 67 7.68 -4.46 -14.53
CA SER A 67 8.94 -4.95 -13.95
C SER A 67 9.72 -5.90 -14.89
N ALA A 68 9.04 -6.67 -15.76
CA ALA A 68 9.66 -7.68 -16.64
C ALA A 68 10.37 -7.11 -17.89
N THR A 69 10.12 -5.86 -18.26
CA THR A 69 10.71 -5.22 -19.46
C THR A 69 12.26 -5.08 -19.40
N LYS A 70 12.88 -5.55 -18.30
CA LYS A 70 14.33 -5.71 -18.09
C LYS A 70 15.01 -6.67 -19.09
N GLY A 71 14.28 -7.59 -19.74
CA GLY A 71 14.89 -8.73 -20.47
C GLY A 71 15.05 -8.65 -21.99
N LEU A 72 14.27 -7.83 -22.70
CA LEU A 72 14.20 -7.88 -24.18
C LEU A 72 15.04 -6.81 -24.91
N SER A 73 15.56 -5.80 -24.21
CA SER A 73 16.33 -4.72 -24.86
C SER A 73 17.81 -5.07 -25.12
N ILE A 74 18.29 -6.24 -24.70
CA ILE A 74 19.69 -6.69 -24.94
C ILE A 74 19.80 -7.76 -26.06
N ARG A 75 18.69 -8.28 -26.62
CA ARG A 75 18.75 -9.42 -27.56
C ARG A 75 18.05 -9.30 -28.91
N CYS A 76 17.58 -8.14 -29.32
CA CYS A 76 16.96 -7.99 -30.64
C CYS A 76 17.52 -6.83 -31.45
N ALA A 77 18.81 -6.91 -31.79
CA ALA A 77 19.25 -6.48 -33.11
C ALA A 77 19.18 -7.71 -34.02
N ASN A 78 18.44 -7.59 -35.12
CA ASN A 78 18.15 -8.61 -36.15
C ASN A 78 17.04 -9.62 -35.81
N THR A 79 15.82 -9.33 -36.25
CA THR A 79 15.19 -10.06 -37.38
C THR A 79 13.81 -9.48 -37.67
N LYS A 80 13.51 -9.26 -38.96
CA LYS A 80 12.19 -8.85 -39.47
C LYS A 80 11.28 -10.06 -39.48
N SER A 81 10.08 -9.97 -38.92
CA SER A 81 8.93 -10.75 -39.36
C SER A 81 7.61 -10.14 -38.88
N SER A 82 6.62 -10.19 -39.76
CA SER A 82 5.30 -9.55 -39.70
C SER A 82 4.20 -10.58 -39.43
N ALA A 83 3.36 -10.36 -38.40
CA ALA A 83 1.96 -10.84 -38.27
C ALA A 83 1.30 -10.22 -36.99
N PRO A 84 -0.02 -10.35 -36.75
CA PRO A 84 -0.99 -9.24 -36.82
C PRO A 84 -1.43 -8.67 -35.45
N GLU A 85 -2.02 -7.49 -35.53
CA GLU A 85 -2.44 -6.60 -34.44
C GLU A 85 -3.44 -7.24 -33.47
N THR A 86 -3.06 -7.25 -32.19
CA THR A 86 -3.97 -7.30 -31.05
C THR A 86 -3.90 -5.93 -30.38
N GLN A 87 -5.04 -5.31 -30.03
CA GLN A 87 -5.12 -3.95 -29.49
C GLN A 87 -4.29 -3.81 -28.20
N VAL A 88 -3.06 -3.30 -28.36
CA VAL A 88 -2.19 -2.82 -27.29
C VAL A 88 -2.60 -1.38 -26.99
N LEU A 89 -2.86 -1.09 -25.72
CA LEU A 89 -3.11 0.26 -25.21
C LEU A 89 -1.97 1.19 -25.67
N ASP A 90 -2.33 2.22 -26.45
CA ASP A 90 -1.39 3.21 -26.97
C ASP A 90 -0.95 4.15 -25.83
N ILE A 91 0.15 3.81 -25.16
CA ILE A 91 0.76 4.59 -24.07
C ILE A 91 1.68 5.70 -24.64
N SER A 92 1.67 5.96 -25.95
CA SER A 92 2.64 6.87 -26.58
C SER A 92 2.22 8.35 -26.59
N ARG A 93 1.86 8.93 -25.43
CA ARG A 93 1.81 10.40 -25.26
C ARG A 93 1.70 10.86 -23.79
N THR A 94 2.66 10.53 -22.94
CA THR A 94 2.80 11.18 -21.63
C THR A 94 4.23 11.72 -21.48
N GLN A 95 4.34 13.04 -21.46
CA GLN A 95 5.55 13.75 -21.05
C GLN A 95 5.93 13.32 -19.63
N ASN A 96 7.24 13.16 -19.37
CA ASN A 96 7.85 12.63 -18.15
C ASN A 96 7.26 13.19 -16.83
N THR A 97 6.48 12.38 -16.13
CA THR A 97 6.22 12.54 -14.69
C THR A 97 6.12 11.13 -14.07
N PRO A 98 6.83 10.84 -12.96
CA PRO A 98 6.80 9.53 -12.30
C PRO A 98 5.48 9.34 -11.55
N ASP A 99 4.47 8.82 -12.24
CA ASP A 99 3.12 8.55 -11.72
C ASP A 99 2.60 7.17 -12.12
N ILE A 100 3.51 6.22 -12.37
CA ILE A 100 3.19 4.87 -12.87
C ILE A 100 2.21 4.18 -11.91
N ILE A 101 2.50 4.18 -10.61
CA ILE A 101 1.67 3.53 -9.60
C ILE A 101 0.31 4.22 -9.47
N ALA A 102 0.27 5.56 -9.53
CA ALA A 102 -0.98 6.31 -9.54
C ALA A 102 -1.87 5.90 -10.73
N LYS A 103 -1.30 5.75 -11.94
CA LYS A 103 -2.02 5.29 -13.14
C LYS A 103 -2.54 3.86 -13.02
N VAL A 104 -1.74 2.95 -12.49
CA VAL A 104 -2.15 1.55 -12.24
C VAL A 104 -3.33 1.53 -11.27
N LEU A 105 -3.23 2.24 -10.15
CA LEU A 105 -4.26 2.29 -9.12
C LEU A 105 -5.55 2.96 -9.61
N ASN A 106 -5.47 4.04 -10.39
CA ASN A 106 -6.67 4.65 -10.99
C ASN A 106 -7.35 3.70 -11.98
N THR A 107 -6.58 2.96 -12.79
CA THR A 107 -7.14 1.97 -13.71
C THR A 107 -7.92 0.90 -12.93
N ALA A 108 -7.31 0.35 -11.88
CA ALA A 108 -7.96 -0.61 -10.98
C ALA A 108 -9.22 -0.02 -10.30
N LEU A 109 -9.14 1.22 -9.81
CA LEU A 109 -10.24 1.95 -9.20
C LEU A 109 -11.45 2.07 -10.13
N HIS A 110 -11.23 2.51 -11.36
CA HIS A 110 -12.29 2.67 -12.36
C HIS A 110 -12.86 1.33 -12.83
N GLN A 111 -12.02 0.31 -13.00
CA GLN A 111 -12.47 -1.05 -13.35
C GLN A 111 -13.36 -1.64 -12.25
N GLN A 112 -12.97 -1.51 -10.99
CA GLN A 112 -13.76 -1.97 -9.84
C GLN A 112 -15.12 -1.26 -9.78
N ALA A 113 -15.14 0.07 -9.91
CA ALA A 113 -16.37 0.85 -9.90
C ALA A 113 -17.32 0.46 -11.06
N ALA A 114 -16.76 0.25 -12.26
CA ALA A 114 -17.53 -0.22 -13.42
C ALA A 114 -18.09 -1.64 -13.22
N ALA A 115 -17.28 -2.58 -12.72
CA ALA A 115 -17.69 -3.95 -12.45
C ALA A 115 -18.80 -4.03 -11.39
N LEU A 116 -18.73 -3.18 -10.37
CA LEU A 116 -19.74 -3.08 -9.32
C LEU A 116 -20.95 -2.21 -9.69
N GLN A 117 -20.91 -1.51 -10.83
CA GLN A 117 -21.90 -0.49 -11.20
C GLN A 117 -22.11 0.57 -10.11
N GLN A 118 -21.01 0.97 -9.46
CA GLN A 118 -21.01 1.93 -8.35
C GLN A 118 -20.27 3.21 -8.74
N ARG A 119 -20.56 4.29 -8.00
CA ARG A 119 -19.75 5.51 -8.09
C ARG A 119 -18.38 5.25 -7.46
N LEU A 120 -17.40 6.07 -7.85
CA LEU A 120 -16.11 6.10 -7.16
C LEU A 120 -16.32 6.32 -5.66
N PRO A 121 -15.48 5.72 -4.81
CA PRO A 121 -15.47 6.04 -3.39
C PRO A 121 -15.16 7.52 -3.17
N HIS A 122 -15.63 8.08 -2.05
CA HIS A 122 -15.45 9.49 -1.73
C HIS A 122 -14.79 9.66 -0.37
N THR A 123 -14.18 10.82 -0.16
CA THR A 123 -13.77 11.27 1.19
C THR A 123 -14.98 11.43 2.10
N LYS A 124 -14.77 11.25 3.42
CA LYS A 124 -15.78 11.58 4.43
C LYS A 124 -15.74 13.11 4.68
N PRO A 125 -16.86 13.83 4.52
CA PRO A 125 -16.90 15.28 4.72
C PRO A 125 -16.39 15.71 6.11
N ALA A 126 -15.60 16.78 6.18
CA ALA A 126 -15.14 17.39 7.42
C ALA A 126 -15.34 18.91 7.38
N SER A 127 -15.93 19.45 8.45
CA SER A 127 -16.17 20.87 8.77
C SER A 127 -16.79 21.73 7.64
N ASN A 128 -16.04 21.97 6.55
CA ASN A 128 -16.44 22.79 5.39
C ASN A 128 -16.13 22.16 4.01
N HIS A 129 -15.62 20.93 3.97
CA HIS A 129 -15.30 20.25 2.72
C HIS A 129 -16.44 19.30 2.31
N LYS A 130 -16.89 19.42 1.06
CA LYS A 130 -17.79 18.44 0.45
C LYS A 130 -17.03 17.13 0.22
N ALA A 131 -17.76 16.02 0.23
CA ALA A 131 -17.22 14.73 -0.21
C ALA A 131 -16.64 14.86 -1.63
N GLN A 132 -15.39 14.46 -1.80
CA GLN A 132 -14.69 14.44 -3.09
C GLN A 132 -14.51 13.00 -3.54
N ALA A 133 -14.69 12.74 -4.84
CA ALA A 133 -14.39 11.43 -5.40
C ALA A 133 -12.87 11.18 -5.28
N LEU A 134 -12.51 9.96 -4.85
CA LEU A 134 -11.11 9.59 -4.68
C LEU A 134 -10.44 9.36 -6.04
N GLN A 135 -9.21 9.85 -6.17
CA GLN A 135 -8.32 9.54 -7.30
C GLN A 135 -6.86 9.54 -6.85
N PHE A 136 -6.03 8.72 -7.47
CA PHE A 136 -4.59 8.71 -7.22
C PHE A 136 -3.91 9.75 -8.10
N VAL A 137 -2.96 10.51 -7.55
CA VAL A 137 -2.21 11.54 -8.29
C VAL A 137 -0.73 11.41 -8.02
N SER A 138 0.12 11.97 -8.89
CA SER A 138 1.55 12.09 -8.61
C SER A 138 1.77 12.78 -7.25
N GLN A 139 2.80 12.34 -6.53
CA GLN A 139 3.27 13.01 -5.32
C GLN A 139 3.56 14.51 -5.54
N ASP A 140 3.92 14.92 -6.75
CA ASP A 140 4.18 16.33 -7.11
C ASP A 140 2.92 17.21 -7.08
N ALA A 141 1.73 16.60 -7.07
CA ALA A 141 0.47 17.34 -6.92
C ALA A 141 0.23 17.83 -5.49
N LEU A 142 0.93 17.28 -4.49
CA LEU A 142 0.84 17.73 -3.10
C LEU A 142 1.66 19.03 -2.93
N PRO A 143 1.05 20.16 -2.57
CA PRO A 143 1.79 21.41 -2.35
C PRO A 143 2.80 21.30 -1.21
N GLU A 144 3.93 21.97 -1.37
CA GLU A 144 4.96 22.02 -0.32
C GLU A 144 4.39 22.60 0.98
N GLY A 145 4.63 21.90 2.09
CA GLY A 145 4.14 22.28 3.41
C GLY A 145 2.68 21.90 3.70
N GLU A 146 1.93 21.39 2.71
CA GLU A 146 0.61 20.84 2.96
C GLU A 146 0.69 19.42 3.56
N ALA A 147 -0.09 19.16 4.61
CA ALA A 147 -0.16 17.83 5.20
C ALA A 147 -0.89 16.87 4.26
N TYR A 148 -0.31 15.68 4.06
CA TYR A 148 -0.82 14.62 3.20
C TYR A 148 -2.31 14.31 3.43
N GLU A 149 -2.70 14.14 4.69
CA GLU A 149 -4.07 13.82 5.08
C GLU A 149 -5.03 14.98 4.81
N ARG A 150 -4.54 16.22 4.95
CA ARG A 150 -5.34 17.40 4.64
C ARG A 150 -5.64 17.52 3.16
N PHE A 151 -4.63 17.30 2.33
CA PHE A 151 -4.78 17.34 0.88
C PHE A 151 -5.77 16.28 0.39
N ILE A 152 -5.70 15.05 0.91
CA ILE A 152 -6.69 14.01 0.61
C ILE A 152 -8.09 14.46 1.01
N GLY A 153 -8.28 14.89 2.27
CA GLY A 153 -9.60 15.24 2.79
C GLY A 153 -10.27 16.38 2.04
N SER A 154 -9.48 17.36 1.57
CA SER A 154 -9.97 18.55 0.88
C SER A 154 -10.21 18.34 -0.62
N THR A 155 -9.39 17.51 -1.29
CA THR A 155 -9.40 17.38 -2.76
C THR A 155 -9.88 16.02 -3.27
N GLY A 156 -9.85 14.97 -2.45
CA GLY A 156 -10.02 13.58 -2.90
C GLY A 156 -8.80 12.99 -3.60
N ASN A 157 -7.73 13.76 -3.77
CA ASN A 157 -6.52 13.31 -4.44
C ASN A 157 -5.59 12.62 -3.44
N ILE A 158 -5.15 11.42 -3.77
CA ILE A 158 -4.23 10.61 -2.97
C ILE A 158 -2.83 10.73 -3.60
N PRO A 159 -1.91 11.54 -3.02
CA PRO A 159 -0.54 11.64 -3.51
C PRO A 159 0.12 10.26 -3.45
N THR A 160 0.73 9.87 -4.55
CA THR A 160 1.24 8.51 -4.77
C THR A 160 2.59 8.60 -5.45
N ARG A 161 3.59 7.93 -4.88
CA ARG A 161 4.94 7.75 -5.40
C ARG A 161 5.07 6.40 -6.07
N ASP A 162 6.08 6.27 -6.92
CA ASP A 162 6.41 5.00 -7.57
C ASP A 162 7.25 4.07 -6.67
N ASN A 163 6.70 3.67 -5.52
CA ASN A 163 7.33 2.74 -4.56
C ASN A 163 6.34 1.67 -4.04
N LEU A 164 6.87 0.63 -3.37
CA LEU A 164 6.05 -0.47 -2.82
C LEU A 164 5.06 0.01 -1.76
N HIS A 165 5.50 0.92 -0.91
CA HIS A 165 4.71 1.48 0.18
C HIS A 165 3.40 2.09 -0.34
N ASP A 166 3.49 2.94 -1.36
CA ASP A 166 2.34 3.63 -1.96
C ASP A 166 1.51 2.72 -2.86
N LEU A 167 2.12 1.70 -3.48
CA LEU A 167 1.37 0.63 -4.15
C LEU A 167 0.47 -0.11 -3.16
N PHE A 168 0.97 -0.50 -1.98
CA PHE A 168 0.17 -1.17 -0.97
C PHE A 168 -0.81 -0.21 -0.29
N ASN A 169 -0.42 1.02 0.00
CA ASN A 169 -1.33 2.04 0.54
C ASN A 169 -2.52 2.25 -0.41
N GLY A 170 -2.25 2.39 -1.71
CA GLY A 170 -3.29 2.50 -2.72
C GLY A 170 -4.16 1.25 -2.84
N SER A 171 -3.55 0.06 -2.77
CA SER A 171 -4.28 -1.20 -2.74
C SER A 171 -5.22 -1.31 -1.53
N ILE A 172 -4.82 -0.78 -0.37
CA ILE A 172 -5.68 -0.70 0.82
C ILE A 172 -6.78 0.34 0.66
N TRP A 173 -6.53 1.48 0.00
CA TRP A 173 -7.59 2.43 -0.37
C TRP A 173 -8.64 1.81 -1.30
N LEU A 174 -8.25 0.94 -2.23
CA LEU A 174 -9.19 0.19 -3.09
C LEU A 174 -9.99 -0.86 -2.32
N THR A 175 -9.37 -1.47 -1.31
CA THR A 175 -9.94 -2.58 -0.54
C THR A 175 -10.85 -2.10 0.60
N PHE A 176 -10.45 -1.05 1.31
CA PHE A 176 -11.17 -0.47 2.45
C PHE A 176 -11.39 1.05 2.32
N PRO A 177 -12.05 1.51 1.23
CA PRO A 177 -12.21 2.94 0.96
C PRO A 177 -12.97 3.69 2.06
N LYS A 178 -14.01 3.09 2.66
CA LYS A 178 -14.83 3.74 3.70
C LYS A 178 -14.03 3.91 4.99
N THR A 179 -13.29 2.88 5.38
CA THR A 179 -12.42 2.92 6.55
C THR A 179 -11.30 3.93 6.35
N LYS A 180 -10.57 3.89 5.22
CA LYS A 180 -9.48 4.87 4.96
C LYS A 180 -10.01 6.31 4.92
N ALA A 181 -11.18 6.54 4.32
CA ALA A 181 -11.83 7.87 4.32
C ALA A 181 -12.21 8.32 5.74
N LEU A 182 -12.66 7.41 6.61
CA LEU A 182 -12.93 7.70 8.02
C LEU A 182 -11.65 8.04 8.79
N LEU A 183 -10.59 7.27 8.63
CA LEU A 183 -9.31 7.54 9.29
C LEU A 183 -8.77 8.91 8.88
N ASN A 184 -8.84 9.23 7.58
CA ASN A 184 -8.50 10.56 7.06
C ASN A 184 -9.36 11.67 7.67
N HIS A 185 -10.66 11.45 7.84
CA HIS A 185 -11.56 12.41 8.51
C HIS A 185 -11.15 12.68 9.96
N TYR A 186 -10.78 11.66 10.75
CA TYR A 186 -10.27 11.90 12.10
C TYR A 186 -8.91 12.61 12.11
N HIS A 187 -8.04 12.34 11.13
CA HIS A 187 -6.84 13.15 10.94
C HIS A 187 -7.17 14.62 10.68
N MET A 188 -8.15 14.90 9.84
CA MET A 188 -8.62 16.27 9.57
C MET A 188 -9.09 16.98 10.84
N LEU A 189 -9.94 16.33 11.64
CA LEU A 189 -10.44 16.89 12.90
C LEU A 189 -9.30 17.22 13.86
N GLU A 190 -8.35 16.31 14.04
CA GLU A 190 -7.20 16.51 14.92
C GLU A 190 -6.29 17.65 14.44
N ILE A 191 -6.08 17.72 13.12
CA ILE A 191 -5.28 18.76 12.48
C ILE A 191 -5.93 20.15 12.64
N GLU A 192 -7.25 20.24 12.53
CA GLU A 192 -8.00 21.49 12.76
C GLU A 192 -7.93 21.93 14.24
N GLN A 193 -7.98 20.98 15.18
CA GLN A 193 -7.94 21.28 16.62
C GLN A 193 -6.53 21.67 17.12
N GLN A 194 -5.47 21.06 16.59
CA GLN A 194 -4.10 21.24 17.09
C GLN A 194 -3.37 22.45 16.48
N GLY A 195 -3.88 23.05 15.40
CA GLY A 195 -3.16 24.08 14.65
C GLY A 195 -1.77 23.58 14.17
N ASN A 196 -0.77 24.47 14.08
CA ASN A 196 0.62 24.08 13.76
C ASN A 196 1.39 23.47 14.97
N GLY A 197 0.70 22.98 16.00
CA GLY A 197 1.29 22.35 17.17
C GLY A 197 1.95 21.00 16.84
N ALA A 198 3.18 20.79 17.33
CA ALA A 198 4.11 19.77 16.82
C ALA A 198 3.90 18.32 17.32
N SER A 199 3.00 18.05 18.27
CA SER A 199 2.82 16.68 18.79
C SER A 199 1.53 16.03 18.27
N ARG A 200 1.67 14.88 17.58
CA ARG A 200 0.53 14.03 17.21
C ARG A 200 -0.23 13.61 18.48
N GLY A 201 -1.55 13.81 18.46
CA GLY A 201 -2.45 13.35 19.52
C GLY A 201 -2.68 11.84 19.49
N ARG A 202 -3.22 11.27 20.58
CA ARG A 202 -3.44 9.82 20.74
C ARG A 202 -4.33 9.21 19.66
N VAL A 203 -5.30 9.97 19.15
CA VAL A 203 -6.14 9.61 18.00
C VAL A 203 -5.27 9.37 16.78
N ARG A 204 -4.43 10.36 16.40
CA ARG A 204 -3.51 10.24 15.26
C ARG A 204 -2.53 9.09 15.43
N ASP A 205 -1.97 8.90 16.63
CA ASP A 205 -1.07 7.77 16.90
C ASP A 205 -1.75 6.42 16.71
N THR A 206 -3.01 6.30 17.14
CA THR A 206 -3.80 5.06 16.98
C THR A 206 -4.10 4.80 15.50
N ILE A 207 -4.47 5.84 14.76
CA ILE A 207 -4.70 5.75 13.32
C ILE A 207 -3.40 5.36 12.61
N THR A 208 -2.29 6.04 12.87
CA THR A 208 -1.00 5.74 12.23
C THR A 208 -0.57 4.30 12.50
N VAL A 209 -0.66 3.83 13.74
CA VAL A 209 -0.29 2.44 14.07
C VAL A 209 -1.16 1.42 13.31
N PHE A 210 -2.47 1.67 13.23
CA PHE A 210 -3.39 0.80 12.50
C PHE A 210 -3.21 0.89 10.98
N ASP A 211 -3.03 2.08 10.42
CA ASP A 211 -2.89 2.27 8.98
C ASP A 211 -1.58 1.66 8.43
N GLU A 212 -0.52 1.70 9.22
CA GLU A 212 0.79 1.14 8.86
C GLU A 212 0.87 -0.37 9.11
N ASN A 213 0.39 -0.83 10.26
CA ASN A 213 0.62 -2.20 10.74
C ASN A 213 -0.66 -2.94 11.18
N GLY A 214 -1.83 -2.50 10.74
CA GLY A 214 -3.11 -3.02 11.17
C GLY A 214 -3.50 -4.36 10.56
N ALA A 215 -4.32 -5.10 11.28
CA ALA A 215 -5.01 -6.28 10.76
C ALA A 215 -6.42 -6.37 11.36
N VAL A 216 -7.32 -7.08 10.69
CA VAL A 216 -8.68 -7.31 11.17
C VAL A 216 -8.83 -8.81 11.37
N LEU A 217 -8.89 -9.24 12.63
CA LEU A 217 -9.36 -10.59 12.96
C LEU A 217 -10.90 -10.56 12.89
N VAL A 218 -11.45 -11.43 12.07
CA VAL A 218 -12.89 -11.61 11.93
C VAL A 218 -13.25 -12.99 12.41
N THR A 219 -14.23 -13.12 13.30
CA THR A 219 -14.60 -14.44 13.82
C THR A 219 -16.09 -14.61 14.09
N ALA A 220 -16.60 -15.79 13.75
CA ALA A 220 -17.92 -16.27 14.14
C ALA A 220 -17.90 -17.04 15.49
N ASN A 221 -16.71 -17.29 16.03
CA ASN A 221 -16.50 -17.89 17.34
C ASN A 221 -15.79 -16.87 18.25
N PRO A 222 -16.53 -16.14 19.11
CA PRO A 222 -15.97 -15.07 19.94
C PRO A 222 -14.76 -15.49 20.79
N SER A 223 -14.67 -16.76 21.20
CA SER A 223 -13.56 -17.24 22.03
C SER A 223 -12.20 -17.07 21.36
N ILE A 224 -12.13 -17.14 20.02
CA ILE A 224 -10.88 -16.94 19.26
C ILE A 224 -10.38 -15.51 19.40
N GLY A 225 -11.32 -14.55 19.34
CA GLY A 225 -11.04 -13.13 19.47
C GLY A 225 -10.72 -12.72 20.91
N GLU A 226 -11.45 -13.26 21.88
CA GLU A 226 -11.17 -13.08 23.31
C GLU A 226 -9.77 -13.60 23.67
N ALA A 227 -9.41 -14.80 23.21
CA ALA A 227 -8.08 -15.37 23.39
C ALA A 227 -6.98 -14.48 22.79
N LEU A 228 -7.21 -13.85 21.63
CA LEU A 228 -6.25 -12.89 21.05
C LEU A 228 -6.02 -11.69 21.96
N ILE A 229 -7.11 -11.09 22.46
CA ILE A 229 -7.07 -9.93 23.35
C ILE A 229 -6.32 -10.26 24.64
N ASP A 230 -6.52 -11.47 25.16
CA ASP A 230 -5.90 -11.96 26.40
C ASP A 230 -4.49 -12.53 26.24
N PHE A 231 -3.92 -12.44 25.03
CA PHE A 231 -2.59 -12.99 24.68
C PHE A 231 -2.52 -14.53 24.84
N ASP A 232 -3.66 -15.21 24.81
CA ASP A 232 -3.74 -16.67 24.72
C ASP A 232 -3.56 -17.11 23.26
N TRP A 233 -2.30 -17.16 22.84
CA TRP A 233 -1.92 -17.58 21.48
C TRP A 233 -2.37 -19.01 21.18
N GLN A 234 -2.42 -19.88 22.18
CA GLN A 234 -2.86 -21.26 22.00
C GLN A 234 -4.36 -21.32 21.73
N GLY A 235 -5.17 -20.61 22.53
CA GLY A 235 -6.62 -20.50 22.33
C GLY A 235 -7.03 -19.75 21.06
N SER A 236 -6.21 -18.81 20.57
CA SER A 236 -6.52 -18.01 19.38
C SER A 236 -6.01 -18.62 18.07
N LEU A 237 -4.76 -19.10 18.03
CA LEU A 237 -4.08 -19.47 16.77
C LEU A 237 -3.89 -20.98 16.59
N VAL A 238 -3.75 -21.73 17.69
CA VAL A 238 -3.33 -23.15 17.63
C VAL A 238 -4.52 -24.10 17.79
N GLN A 239 -5.22 -24.05 18.91
CA GLN A 239 -6.35 -24.93 19.21
C GLN A 239 -7.48 -24.82 18.16
N PRO A 240 -7.89 -23.61 17.71
CA PRO A 240 -8.96 -23.49 16.72
C PRO A 240 -8.46 -23.59 15.28
N ARG A 241 -7.24 -24.10 15.00
CA ARG A 241 -6.64 -24.08 13.64
C ARG A 241 -7.58 -24.59 12.54
N THR A 242 -8.38 -25.63 12.80
CA THR A 242 -9.35 -26.18 11.83
C THR A 242 -10.56 -25.28 11.57
N GLN A 243 -10.78 -24.26 12.41
CA GLN A 243 -11.81 -23.24 12.26
C GLN A 243 -11.28 -22.03 11.46
N TRP A 244 -9.98 -21.93 11.22
CA TRP A 244 -9.42 -20.83 10.43
C TRP A 244 -9.69 -21.05 8.94
N ASP A 245 -10.00 -19.95 8.26
CA ASP A 245 -10.19 -19.93 6.82
C ASP A 245 -8.85 -20.00 6.11
N ASP A 246 -8.78 -20.76 5.02
CA ASP A 246 -7.65 -20.73 4.09
C ASP A 246 -7.92 -19.62 3.06
N PRO A 247 -7.14 -18.53 3.01
CA PRO A 247 -7.36 -17.45 2.04
C PRO A 247 -7.24 -17.89 0.58
N ILE A 248 -6.55 -19.01 0.31
CA ILE A 248 -6.40 -19.59 -1.03
C ILE A 248 -7.61 -20.44 -1.39
N SER A 249 -8.19 -21.13 -0.41
CA SER A 249 -9.38 -22.00 -0.57
C SER A 249 -10.44 -21.71 0.50
N PRO A 250 -11.16 -20.58 0.40
CA PRO A 250 -12.11 -20.17 1.44
C PRO A 250 -13.22 -21.20 1.65
N SER A 251 -13.59 -21.41 2.91
CA SER A 251 -14.58 -22.40 3.33
C SER A 251 -15.77 -21.74 4.02
N PRO A 252 -17.02 -22.11 3.68
CA PRO A 252 -18.21 -21.62 4.39
C PRO A 252 -18.32 -22.16 5.83
N LYS A 253 -17.49 -23.15 6.19
CA LYS A 253 -17.42 -23.72 7.54
C LYS A 253 -16.35 -23.07 8.41
N ALA A 254 -15.48 -22.24 7.84
CA ALA A 254 -14.52 -21.48 8.64
C ALA A 254 -15.26 -20.55 9.61
N GLN A 255 -14.59 -20.22 10.72
CA GLN A 255 -15.11 -19.36 11.78
C GLN A 255 -14.10 -18.28 12.18
N ALA A 256 -12.90 -18.24 11.59
CA ALA A 256 -11.93 -17.18 11.79
C ALA A 256 -11.19 -16.85 10.48
N ALA A 257 -10.92 -15.57 10.23
CA ALA A 257 -10.07 -15.11 9.14
C ALA A 257 -9.35 -13.82 9.54
N VAL A 258 -8.22 -13.54 8.90
CA VAL A 258 -7.50 -12.26 9.07
C VAL A 258 -7.36 -11.55 7.74
N TYR A 259 -7.63 -10.25 7.77
CA TYR A 259 -7.49 -9.34 6.64
C TYR A 259 -6.47 -8.25 7.00
N ILE A 260 -5.43 -8.08 6.19
CA ILE A 260 -4.40 -7.06 6.47
C ILE A 260 -4.89 -5.68 6.05
N PHE A 261 -4.80 -4.72 6.96
CA PHE A 261 -5.07 -3.32 6.68
C PHE A 261 -3.78 -2.51 6.56
N GLY A 262 -2.76 -2.87 7.34
CA GLY A 262 -1.47 -2.19 7.40
C GLY A 262 -0.72 -2.27 6.08
N HIS A 263 -0.54 -1.15 5.39
CA HIS A 263 0.15 -1.14 4.10
C HIS A 263 1.66 -1.34 4.24
N ALA A 264 2.30 -0.78 5.28
CA ALA A 264 3.69 -1.11 5.58
C ALA A 264 3.87 -2.56 6.07
N LEU A 265 2.86 -3.16 6.71
CA LEU A 265 2.89 -4.59 7.03
C LEU A 265 2.89 -5.45 5.75
N LEU A 266 2.12 -5.09 4.72
CA LEU A 266 2.17 -5.77 3.42
C LEU A 266 3.56 -5.64 2.77
N GLU A 267 4.17 -4.46 2.83
CA GLU A 267 5.53 -4.23 2.35
C GLU A 267 6.55 -5.11 3.08
N GLN A 268 6.47 -5.17 4.42
CA GLN A 268 7.35 -6.03 5.22
C GLN A 268 7.16 -7.52 4.94
N LEU A 269 5.95 -7.93 4.53
CA LEU A 269 5.64 -9.31 4.19
C LEU A 269 6.17 -9.75 2.81
N ILE A 270 6.74 -8.86 2.00
CA ILE A 270 7.52 -9.27 0.81
C ILE A 270 8.74 -10.09 1.23
N ALA A 271 9.39 -9.71 2.34
CA ALA A 271 10.50 -10.43 2.94
C ALA A 271 10.14 -10.81 4.40
N PRO A 272 9.25 -11.80 4.57
CA PRO A 272 8.63 -12.09 5.87
C PRO A 272 9.68 -12.53 6.89
N ARG A 273 9.53 -12.03 8.12
CA ARG A 273 10.40 -12.37 9.27
C ARG A 273 9.54 -12.76 10.46
N LYS A 274 9.90 -13.86 11.15
CA LYS A 274 9.10 -14.46 12.24
C LYS A 274 8.50 -13.46 13.25
N PRO A 275 9.24 -12.42 13.73
CA PRO A 275 8.71 -11.50 14.73
C PRO A 275 7.76 -10.41 14.22
N LEU A 276 7.26 -10.49 12.98
CA LEU A 276 6.26 -9.54 12.49
C LEU A 276 4.97 -9.63 13.32
N CYS A 277 4.50 -8.48 13.80
CA CYS A 277 3.34 -8.38 14.66
C CYS A 277 2.46 -7.22 14.20
N ALA A 278 1.20 -7.54 13.88
CA ALA A 278 0.19 -6.57 13.52
C ALA A 278 -0.48 -5.96 14.77
N HIS A 279 -1.09 -4.80 14.59
CA HIS A 279 -1.94 -4.14 15.57
C HIS A 279 -3.40 -4.33 15.15
N SER A 280 -4.02 -5.36 15.68
CA SER A 280 -5.30 -5.86 15.19
C SER A 280 -6.51 -5.31 15.93
N VAL A 281 -7.64 -5.32 15.23
CA VAL A 281 -8.97 -5.23 15.82
C VAL A 281 -9.70 -6.55 15.65
N VAL A 282 -10.64 -6.85 16.53
CA VAL A 282 -11.46 -8.07 16.48
C VAL A 282 -12.89 -7.67 16.11
N ILE A 283 -13.40 -8.22 15.01
CA ILE A 283 -14.78 -8.04 14.54
C ILE A 283 -15.52 -9.38 14.66
N ASN A 284 -16.52 -9.42 15.52
CA ASN A 284 -17.41 -10.58 15.63
C ASN A 284 -18.47 -10.55 14.53
N VAL A 285 -18.69 -11.68 13.88
CA VAL A 285 -19.64 -11.86 12.77
C VAL A 285 -20.50 -13.09 12.98
N GLY A 286 -21.57 -13.24 12.20
CA GLY A 286 -22.29 -14.51 12.11
C GLY A 286 -21.57 -15.52 11.21
N GLN A 287 -21.95 -16.80 11.31
CA GLN A 287 -21.40 -17.87 10.45
C GLN A 287 -21.68 -17.63 8.95
N ASP A 288 -22.76 -16.92 8.64
CA ASP A 288 -23.17 -16.51 7.30
C ASP A 288 -22.12 -15.63 6.60
N PHE A 289 -21.30 -14.91 7.34
CA PHE A 289 -20.16 -14.16 6.78
C PHE A 289 -19.23 -15.05 5.96
N PHE A 290 -18.93 -16.26 6.44
CA PHE A 290 -18.01 -17.17 5.75
C PHE A 290 -18.64 -17.82 4.50
N ALA A 291 -19.97 -17.75 4.34
CA ALA A 291 -20.64 -18.16 3.11
C ALA A 291 -20.59 -17.10 2.00
N LEU A 292 -20.22 -15.85 2.32
CA LEU A 292 -20.09 -14.77 1.36
C LEU A 292 -18.86 -14.93 0.46
N SER A 293 -18.94 -14.40 -0.76
CA SER A 293 -17.76 -14.26 -1.63
C SER A 293 -16.74 -13.30 -1.02
N THR A 294 -15.46 -13.41 -1.38
CA THR A 294 -14.41 -12.50 -0.87
C THR A 294 -14.76 -11.03 -1.06
N GLN A 295 -15.34 -10.68 -2.21
CA GLN A 295 -15.77 -9.30 -2.49
C GLN A 295 -16.88 -8.82 -1.53
N GLN A 296 -17.87 -9.68 -1.26
CA GLN A 296 -18.95 -9.37 -0.31
C GLN A 296 -18.43 -9.29 1.12
N ARG A 297 -17.49 -10.17 1.50
CA ARG A 297 -16.80 -10.12 2.80
C ARG A 297 -16.08 -8.80 2.99
N ILE A 298 -15.32 -8.34 1.99
CA ILE A 298 -14.59 -7.07 2.07
C ILE A 298 -15.54 -5.87 2.15
N ALA A 299 -16.60 -5.83 1.35
CA ALA A 299 -17.59 -4.77 1.43
C ALA A 299 -18.26 -4.71 2.83
N PHE A 300 -18.63 -5.86 3.38
CA PHE A 300 -19.17 -5.97 4.73
C PHE A 300 -18.15 -5.50 5.79
N LEU A 301 -16.90 -5.92 5.67
CA LEU A 301 -15.85 -5.55 6.63
C LEU A 301 -15.48 -4.08 6.56
N ASP A 302 -15.45 -3.47 5.38
CA ASP A 302 -15.15 -2.04 5.27
C ASP A 302 -16.21 -1.19 5.98
N ASP A 303 -17.49 -1.57 5.91
CA ASP A 303 -18.57 -0.95 6.70
C ASP A 303 -18.36 -1.18 8.21
N LYS A 304 -18.18 -2.43 8.63
CA LYS A 304 -18.04 -2.77 10.06
C LYS A 304 -16.79 -2.20 10.70
N LEU A 305 -15.68 -2.18 9.96
CA LEU A 305 -14.42 -1.63 10.42
C LEU A 305 -14.50 -0.11 10.54
N ALA A 306 -15.15 0.58 9.59
CA ALA A 306 -15.41 2.00 9.70
C ALA A 306 -16.26 2.31 10.95
N ASP A 307 -17.35 1.59 11.18
CA ASP A 307 -18.18 1.78 12.39
C ASP A 307 -17.36 1.56 13.68
N TYR A 308 -16.61 0.45 13.75
CA TYR A 308 -15.75 0.13 14.89
C TYR A 308 -14.70 1.22 15.15
N MET A 309 -14.00 1.67 14.11
CA MET A 309 -12.97 2.70 14.23
C MET A 309 -13.58 4.05 14.60
N ASN A 310 -14.78 4.38 14.13
CA ASN A 310 -15.49 5.60 14.51
C ASN A 310 -15.83 5.58 16.01
N GLU A 311 -16.32 4.45 16.52
CA GLU A 311 -16.57 4.28 17.96
C GLU A 311 -15.27 4.35 18.77
N LEU A 312 -14.20 3.72 18.30
CA LEU A 312 -12.91 3.72 19.00
C LEU A 312 -12.29 5.13 19.05
N LEU A 313 -12.23 5.82 17.91
CA LEU A 313 -11.54 7.11 17.76
C LEU A 313 -12.32 8.30 18.34
N SER A 314 -13.63 8.15 18.56
CA SER A 314 -14.45 9.17 19.25
C SER A 314 -14.27 9.18 20.77
N LYS A 315 -13.57 8.20 21.35
CA LYS A 315 -13.33 8.13 22.81
C LYS A 315 -12.12 8.97 23.19
N ASP A 316 -12.26 9.86 24.18
CA ASP A 316 -11.16 10.66 24.73
C ASP A 316 -10.00 9.81 25.30
N THR A 317 -10.31 8.56 25.67
CA THR A 317 -9.33 7.60 26.22
C THR A 317 -8.59 6.80 25.16
N VAL A 318 -8.85 7.02 23.87
CA VAL A 318 -8.25 6.23 22.78
C VAL A 318 -6.73 6.26 22.86
N THR A 319 -6.12 5.09 22.68
CA THR A 319 -4.67 4.93 22.56
C THR A 319 -4.37 3.72 21.66
N PRO A 320 -3.15 3.61 21.11
CA PRO A 320 -2.73 2.42 20.36
C PRO A 320 -2.84 1.11 21.17
N ARG A 321 -2.93 1.19 22.50
CA ARG A 321 -3.09 0.01 23.37
C ARG A 321 -4.46 -0.67 23.22
N HIS A 322 -5.45 -0.02 22.60
CA HIS A 322 -6.72 -0.67 22.27
C HIS A 322 -6.63 -1.58 21.05
N LEU A 323 -5.52 -1.54 20.30
CA LEU A 323 -5.23 -2.50 19.24
C LEU A 323 -4.52 -3.72 19.84
N SER A 324 -5.01 -4.92 19.52
CA SER A 324 -4.50 -6.19 20.01
C SER A 324 -3.29 -6.65 19.19
N PRO A 325 -2.16 -6.99 19.81
CA PRO A 325 -1.03 -7.52 19.06
C PRO A 325 -1.40 -8.87 18.42
N LEU A 326 -1.04 -9.07 17.16
CA LEU A 326 -1.24 -10.32 16.43
C LEU A 326 0.07 -10.72 15.75
N PRO A 327 0.80 -11.75 16.22
CA PRO A 327 1.93 -12.32 15.49
C PRO A 327 1.48 -12.82 14.11
N ILE A 328 1.71 -12.02 13.06
CA ILE A 328 0.99 -12.18 11.77
C ILE A 328 1.34 -13.49 11.08
N LEU A 329 2.59 -13.96 11.22
CA LEU A 329 3.03 -15.23 10.67
C LEU A 329 2.61 -16.42 11.53
N GLY A 330 1.98 -16.20 12.70
CA GLY A 330 1.30 -17.22 13.49
C GLY A 330 -0.16 -17.43 13.08
N VAL A 331 -0.70 -16.63 12.17
CA VAL A 331 -2.05 -16.83 11.63
C VAL A 331 -2.07 -18.13 10.80
N PRO A 332 -2.95 -19.10 11.08
CA PRO A 332 -3.05 -20.31 10.26
C PRO A 332 -3.14 -20.02 8.76
N HIS A 333 -2.50 -20.86 7.95
CA HIS A 333 -2.39 -20.73 6.49
C HIS A 333 -1.56 -19.55 5.96
N PHE A 334 -1.07 -18.63 6.82
CA PHE A 334 -0.23 -17.51 6.35
C PHE A 334 1.22 -17.91 6.12
N TRP A 335 1.76 -18.84 6.91
CA TRP A 335 3.18 -19.20 6.87
C TRP A 335 3.35 -20.70 7.03
N ALA A 336 4.12 -21.33 6.14
CA ALA A 336 4.29 -22.79 6.13
C ALA A 336 4.88 -23.31 7.44
N GLU A 337 5.84 -22.60 8.05
CA GLU A 337 6.48 -23.06 9.31
C GLU A 337 5.50 -23.06 10.49
N ASN A 338 4.38 -22.35 10.43
CA ASN A 338 3.42 -22.29 11.53
C ASN A 338 2.48 -23.51 11.60
N GLU A 339 2.63 -24.46 10.67
CA GLU A 339 2.02 -25.80 10.75
C GLU A 339 2.65 -26.63 11.86
N ASP A 340 3.93 -26.40 12.17
CA ASP A 340 4.59 -27.02 13.32
C ASP A 340 4.15 -26.34 14.62
N SER A 341 3.69 -27.13 15.59
CA SER A 341 3.32 -26.63 16.91
C SER A 341 4.48 -25.93 17.63
N HIS A 342 5.73 -26.33 17.38
CA HIS A 342 6.92 -25.71 17.97
C HIS A 342 7.16 -24.28 17.47
N PHE A 343 6.53 -23.87 16.36
CA PHE A 343 6.59 -22.49 15.89
C PHE A 343 6.15 -21.50 16.98
N TYR A 344 5.13 -21.89 17.76
CA TYR A 344 4.48 -21.07 18.80
C TYR A 344 5.20 -21.08 20.16
N ASP A 345 6.21 -21.93 20.35
CA ASP A 345 6.97 -22.03 21.60
C ASP A 345 7.97 -20.86 21.79
N ASP A 346 8.16 -20.07 20.73
CA ASP A 346 9.08 -18.93 20.72
C ASP A 346 8.54 -17.76 21.54
N ALA A 347 8.93 -17.70 22.81
CA ALA A 347 8.53 -16.66 23.75
C ALA A 347 9.00 -15.24 23.37
N PHE A 348 9.92 -15.07 22.40
CA PHE A 348 10.26 -13.74 21.88
C PHE A 348 9.15 -13.18 20.99
N VAL A 349 8.44 -14.06 20.27
CA VAL A 349 7.31 -13.71 19.38
C VAL A 349 5.98 -13.83 20.13
N PHE A 350 5.75 -14.97 20.79
CA PHE A 350 4.51 -15.34 21.48
C PHE A 350 4.61 -15.01 22.97
N ARG A 351 4.74 -13.71 23.27
CA ARG A 351 4.97 -13.20 24.64
C ARG A 351 3.74 -13.34 25.52
N SER A 352 3.97 -13.60 26.82
CA SER A 352 2.91 -13.59 27.84
C SER A 352 2.49 -12.16 28.17
N GLY A 353 1.44 -11.64 27.52
CA GLY A 353 0.66 -10.51 27.98
C GLY A 353 1.36 -9.17 28.19
N ARG A 354 0.56 -8.13 28.46
CA ARG A 354 1.09 -6.90 29.08
C ARG A 354 1.32 -7.17 30.56
N ARG A 355 2.51 -6.87 31.08
CA ARG A 355 2.75 -6.88 32.54
C ARG A 355 1.73 -5.94 33.20
N LYS A 356 0.91 -6.46 34.12
CA LYS A 356 0.09 -5.62 35.00
C LYS A 356 1.07 -4.74 35.79
N LYS A 357 0.93 -3.42 35.67
CA LYS A 357 1.70 -2.47 36.47
C LYS A 357 1.10 -2.35 37.85
#